data_AF-A0A109RUY1-F1
#
_entry.id   AF-A0A109RUY1-F1
#
_cell.length_a   1.000
_cell.length_b   1.000
_cell.length_c   1.000
_cell.angle_alpha   90.00
_cell.angle_beta   90.00
_cell.angle_gamma   90.00
#
_symmetry.space_group_name_H-M   'P 1'
#
loop_
_entity.id
_entity.type
_entity.pdbx_description
1 polymer ?
#
loop_
_entity_poly.entity_id
_entity_poly.type
_entity_poly.pdbx_seq_one_letter_code
_entity_poly.pdbx_strand_id
1 'polypeptide(L)' 'MIDSLILAFALMLIFEGIMPFAFPSVWRSTMQKIADLDDFKIRLIGLGCLLAGLVFALFAR' A
#
# COMPACT_ATOMS: atom_id res chain seq x y z
N MET A 1 -3.13 16.59 17.42
CA MET A 1 -3.94 15.51 16.80
C MET A 1 -3.94 15.61 15.28
N ILE A 2 -4.21 16.80 14.73
CA ILE A 2 -4.15 17.03 13.27
C ILE A 2 -2.70 16.90 12.75
N ASP A 3 -1.70 17.37 13.49
CA ASP A 3 -0.28 17.30 13.09
C ASP A 3 0.19 15.85 12.88
N SER A 4 -0.22 14.93 13.76
CA SER A 4 0.08 13.51 13.66
C SER A 4 -0.58 12.87 12.44
N LEU A 5 -1.79 13.30 12.09
CA LEU A 5 -2.51 12.83 10.91
C LEU A 5 -1.85 13.34 9.62
N ILE A 6 -1.43 14.61 9.59
CA ILE A 6 -0.68 15.21 8.49
C ILE A 6 0.65 14.47 8.30
N LEU A 7 1.37 14.15 9.39
CA LEU A 7 2.62 13.40 9.32
C LEU A 7 2.39 11.96 8.80
N ALA A 8 1.38 11.26 9.31
CA ALA A 8 1.05 9.92 8.83
C ALA A 8 0.69 9.91 7.33
N PHE A 9 -0.06 10.91 6.87
CA PHE A 9 -0.41 11.07 5.47
C PHE A 9 0.81 11.42 4.60
N ALA A 10 1.69 12.31 5.08
CA ALA A 10 2.93 12.64 4.39
C ALA A 10 3.83 11.40 4.22
N LEU A 11 3.97 10.58 5.27
CA LEU A 11 4.73 9.32 5.20
C LEU A 11 4.09 8.32 4.23
N MET A 12 2.76 8.18 4.25
CA MET A 12 2.04 7.32 3.28
C MET A 12 2.38 7.71 1.83
N LEU A 13 2.31 9.01 1.49
CA LEU A 13 2.64 9.50 0.16
C LEU A 13 4.11 9.26 -0.22
N ILE A 14 5.04 9.46 0.73
CA ILE A 14 6.46 9.18 0.49
C ILE A 14 6.65 7.70 0.19
N PHE A 15 6.10 6.80 1.00
CA PHE A 15 6.24 5.35 0.80
C PHE A 15 5.62 4.87 -0.53
N GLU A 16 4.45 5.40 -0.88
CA GLU A 16 3.80 5.08 -2.16
C GLU A 16 4.59 5.60 -3.36
N GLY A 17 5.26 6.76 -3.22
CA GLY A 17 6.08 7.37 -4.27
C GLY A 17 7.47 6.74 -4.46
N ILE A 18 8.02 6.03 -3.47
CA ILE A 18 9.37 5.44 -3.56
C ILE A 18 9.47 4.44 -4.71
N MET A 19 8.53 3.51 -4.85
CA MET A 19 8.57 2.49 -5.90
C MET A 19 8.54 3.06 -7.33
N PRO A 20 7.58 3.94 -7.71
CA PRO A 20 7.56 4.53 -9.04
C PRO A 20 8.75 5.45 -9.31
N PHE A 21 9.30 6.12 -8.29
CA PHE A 21 10.46 6.99 -8.44
C PHE A 21 11.78 6.22 -8.58
N ALA A 22 12.04 5.24 -7.70
CA ALA A 22 13.30 4.51 -7.66
C ALA A 22 13.38 3.40 -8.72
N PHE A 23 12.27 2.70 -9.00
CA PHE A 23 12.25 1.54 -9.90
C PHE A 23 11.06 1.58 -10.88
N PRO A 24 11.00 2.57 -11.80
CA PRO A 24 9.84 2.78 -12.67
C PRO A 24 9.54 1.60 -13.62
N SER A 25 10.56 0.87 -14.09
CA SER A 25 10.39 -0.29 -14.97
C SER A 25 9.79 -1.49 -14.23
N VAL A 26 10.31 -1.79 -13.04
CA VAL A 26 9.81 -2.87 -12.17
C VAL A 26 8.39 -2.56 -11.74
N TRP A 27 8.14 -1.33 -11.31
CA TRP A 27 6.80 -0.86 -10.94
C TRP A 27 5.80 -1.05 -12.09
N ARG A 28 6.13 -0.59 -13.30
CA ARG A 28 5.26 -0.75 -14.48
C ARG A 28 4.93 -2.21 -14.78
N SER A 29 5.94 -3.08 -14.76
CA SER A 29 5.73 -4.52 -15.00
C SER A 29 4.89 -5.19 -13.91
N THR A 30 5.00 -4.72 -12.67
CA THR A 30 4.19 -5.21 -11.54
C THR A 30 2.74 -4.77 -11.68
N MET A 31 2.50 -3.50 -12.03
CA MET A 31 1.15 -2.98 -12.28
C MET A 31 0.46 -3.71 -13.44
N GLN A 32 1.18 -4.02 -14.53
CA GLN A 32 0.64 -4.81 -15.63
C GLN A 32 0.23 -6.22 -15.18
N LYS A 33 1.08 -6.89 -14.41
CA LYS A 33 0.75 -8.21 -13.85
C LYS A 33 -0.47 -8.16 -12.93
N ILE A 34 -0.60 -7.09 -12.14
CA ILE A 34 -1.76 -6.90 -11.25
C ILE A 34 -3.03 -6.64 -12.06
N ALA A 35 -2.94 -5.87 -13.15
CA ALA A 35 -4.08 -5.61 -14.04
C ALA A 35 -4.60 -6.88 -14.74
N ASP A 36 -3.72 -7.88 -14.97
CA ASP A 36 -4.10 -9.18 -15.51
C ASP A 36 -4.68 -10.14 -14.46
N LEU A 37 -4.68 -9.78 -13.17
CA LEU A 37 -5.29 -10.61 -12.13
C LEU A 37 -6.81 -10.46 -12.13
N ASP A 38 -7.47 -11.58 -11.87
CA ASP A 38 -8.91 -11.60 -11.63
C ASP A 38 -9.28 -10.79 -10.38
N ASP A 39 -10.45 -10.14 -10.40
CA ASP A 39 -10.96 -9.23 -9.37
C ASP A 39 -10.94 -9.89 -7.98
N PHE A 40 -11.21 -11.20 -7.92
CA PHE A 40 -11.17 -11.96 -6.68
C PHE A 40 -9.77 -11.95 -6.04
N LYS A 41 -8.71 -12.12 -6.84
CA LYS A 41 -7.33 -12.14 -6.34
C LYS A 41 -6.91 -10.76 -5.84
N ILE A 42 -7.26 -9.70 -6.56
CA ILE A 42 -6.98 -8.32 -6.15
C ILE A 42 -7.67 -8.02 -4.81
N ARG A 43 -8.96 -8.40 -4.67
CA ARG A 43 -9.71 -8.25 -3.41
C ARG A 43 -9.10 -9.05 -2.26
N LEU A 44 -8.61 -10.26 -2.52
CA LEU A 44 -7.98 -11.08 -1.48
C LEU A 44 -6.65 -10.49 -1.00
N ILE A 45 -5.83 -9.96 -1.91
CA ILE A 45 -4.60 -9.24 -1.58
C ILE A 45 -4.95 -8.00 -0.73
N GLY A 46 -5.95 -7.21 -1.17
CA GLY A 46 -6.44 -6.06 -0.41
C GLY A 46 -6.93 -6.43 0.98
N LEU A 47 -7.69 -7.53 1.11
CA LEU A 47 -8.17 -8.04 2.39
C LEU A 47 -7.01 -8.47 3.31
N GLY A 48 -5.97 -9.10 2.77
CA GLY A 48 -4.75 -9.41 3.50
C GLY A 48 -4.06 -8.17 4.04
N CYS A 49 -3.92 -7.11 3.23
CA CYS A 49 -3.36 -5.83 3.66
C CYS A 49 -4.21 -5.16 4.76
N LEU A 50 -5.55 -5.17 4.61
CA LEU A 50 -6.46 -4.62 5.62
C LEU A 50 -6.35 -5.36 6.96
N LEU A 51 -6.31 -6.70 6.93
CA LEU A 51 -6.16 -7.51 8.14
C LEU A 51 -4.79 -7.30 8.79
N ALA A 52 -3.70 -7.25 8.02
CA ALA A 52 -2.37 -6.97 8.55
C ALA A 52 -2.30 -5.58 9.20
N GLY A 53 -2.87 -4.56 8.54
CA GLY A 53 -2.96 -3.21 9.10
C GLY A 53 -3.79 -3.18 10.39
N LEU A 54 -4.91 -3.91 10.44
CA LEU A 54 -5.72 -4.03 11.65
C LEU A 54 -4.95 -4.69 12.79
N VAL A 55 -4.23 -5.79 12.52
CA VAL A 55 -3.38 -6.47 13.50
C VAL A 55 -2.31 -5.50 14.03
N PHE A 56 -1.59 -4.80 13.15
CA PHE A 56 -0.61 -3.80 13.60
C PHE A 56 -1.23 -2.69 14.43
N ALA A 57 -2.41 -2.17 14.05
CA ALA A 57 -3.10 -1.15 14.82
C ALA A 57 -3.53 -1.65 16.21
N LEU A 58 -3.89 -2.94 16.34
CA LEU A 58 -4.22 -3.55 17.62
C LEU A 58 -2.97 -3.77 18.50
N PHE A 59 -1.83 -4.13 17.90
CA PHE A 59 -0.56 -4.30 18.61
C PHE A 59 0.12 -2.96 18.98
N ALA A 60 -0.08 -1.91 18.20
CA ALA A 60 0.50 -0.59 18.43
C ALA A 60 -0.26 0.26 19.47
N ARG A 61 -1.35 -0.27 20.01
CA ARG A 61 -2.16 0.33 21.07
C ARG A 61 -1.77 -0.23 22.43
#